data_AF-A0A6J3BCF8-F1
#
_entry.id   AF-A0A6J3BCF8-F1
#
_cell.length_a   1.000
_cell.length_b   1.000
_cell.length_c   1.000
_cell.angle_alpha   90.00
_cell.angle_beta   90.00
_cell.angle_gamma   90.00
#
_symmetry.space_group_name_H-M   'P 1'
#
loop_
_entity.id
_entity.type
_entity.pdbx_description
1 polymer ?
#
loop_
_entity_poly.entity_id
_entity_poly.type
_entity_poly.pdbx_seq_one_letter_code
_entity_poly.pdbx_strand_id
1 'polypeptide(L)'
;MKPALLLQLLLLTHLAPQLLVSGSPKQHFMRYILEPPPCRSDPENCTHFCTLQEDCHRGFQCCSAFCGIVCTLNKNTSRKR
;
A
#
# COMPACT_ATOMS: atom_id res chain seq x y z
N MET A 1 24.94 -1.28 41.62
CA MET A 1 24.03 -1.40 40.45
C MET A 1 22.76 -0.64 40.80
N LYS A 2 22.29 0.30 39.98
CA LYS A 2 21.13 1.17 40.30
C LYS A 2 19.84 0.53 39.74
N PRO A 3 19.07 -0.24 40.53
CA PRO A 3 17.86 -0.92 40.04
C PRO A 3 16.79 0.07 39.55
N ALA A 4 16.80 1.30 40.08
CA ALA A 4 15.89 2.37 39.66
C ALA A 4 16.03 2.75 38.17
N LEU A 5 17.26 2.75 37.64
CA LEU A 5 17.50 3.07 36.23
C LEU A 5 16.98 1.98 35.29
N LEU A 6 17.12 0.71 35.69
CA LEU A 6 16.56 -0.42 34.95
C LEU A 6 15.03 -0.36 34.94
N LEU A 7 14.42 0.02 36.06
CA LEU A 7 12.97 0.16 36.17
C LEU A 7 12.44 1.31 35.30
N GLN A 8 13.14 2.45 35.28
CA GLN A 8 12.79 3.59 34.43
C GLN A 8 12.94 3.26 32.94
N LEU A 9 13.96 2.47 32.57
CA LEU A 9 14.15 2.00 31.20
C LEU A 9 13.05 1.02 30.77
N LEU A 10 12.64 0.11 31.65
CA LEU A 10 11.51 -0.78 31.41
C LEU A 10 10.20 0.01 31.23
N LEU A 11 9.94 1.00 32.09
CA LEU A 11 8.73 1.81 32.00
C LEU A 11 8.65 2.58 30.67
N LEU A 12 9.77 3.17 30.24
CA LEU A 12 9.85 3.93 28.99
C LEU A 12 9.61 3.06 27.76
N THR A 13 10.16 1.84 27.74
CA THR A 13 9.99 0.89 26.64
C THR A 13 8.60 0.26 26.60
N HIS A 14 7.84 0.27 27.69
CA HIS A 14 6.49 -0.32 27.76
C HIS A 14 5.37 0.68 27.48
N LEU A 15 5.57 1.96 27.81
CA LEU A 15 4.59 3.03 27.59
C LEU A 15 4.65 3.61 26.17
N ALA A 16 5.83 3.67 25.55
CA ALA A 16 5.97 4.20 24.18
C ALA A 16 5.25 3.38 23.08
N PRO A 17 5.24 2.03 23.12
CA PRO A 17 4.53 1.24 22.11
C PRO A 17 3.00 1.35 22.19
N GLN A 18 2.45 1.63 23.37
CA GLN A 18 1.00 1.74 23.59
C GLN A 18 0.39 3.00 22.92
N LEU A 19 1.19 4.08 22.83
CA LEU A 19 0.78 5.34 22.19
C LEU A 19 0.92 5.33 20.66
N LEU A 20 1.75 4.44 20.09
CA LEU A 20 1.98 4.30 18.64
C LEU A 20 0.93 3.42 17.92
N VAL A 21 -0.11 2.98 18.63
CA VAL A 21 -1.15 2.06 18.08
C VAL A 21 -2.14 2.78 17.14
N SER A 22 -2.05 4.11 16.98
CA SER A 22 -2.91 4.85 16.03
C SER A 22 -2.54 4.67 14.54
N GLY A 23 -1.71 3.68 14.19
CA GLY A 23 -1.40 3.35 12.80
C GLY A 23 -0.21 2.41 12.72
N SER A 24 -0.43 1.13 13.02
CA SER A 24 0.67 0.15 12.97
C SER A 24 1.20 -0.02 11.53
N PRO A 25 2.51 -0.20 11.31
CA PRO A 25 3.07 -0.53 10.00
C PRO A 25 2.42 -1.79 9.38
N LYS A 26 1.96 -2.72 10.24
CA LYS A 26 1.19 -3.90 9.82
C LYS A 26 -0.14 -3.54 9.16
N GLN A 27 -0.89 -2.56 9.69
CA GLN A 27 -2.13 -2.10 9.05
C GLN A 27 -1.86 -1.45 7.69
N HIS A 28 -0.78 -0.67 7.58
CA HIS A 28 -0.37 -0.10 6.31
C HIS A 28 0.02 -1.19 5.31
N PHE A 29 0.76 -2.21 5.73
CA PHE A 29 1.11 -3.33 4.83
C PHE A 29 -0.11 -4.17 4.43
N MET A 30 -1.03 -4.43 5.35
CA MET A 30 -2.27 -5.17 5.07
C MET A 30 -3.17 -4.45 4.06
N ARG A 31 -3.29 -3.12 4.11
CA ARG A 31 -4.00 -2.36 3.08
C ARG A 31 -3.41 -2.56 1.69
N TYR A 32 -2.08 -2.51 1.57
CA TYR A 32 -1.39 -2.70 0.29
C TYR A 32 -1.45 -4.13 -0.27
N ILE A 33 -1.78 -5.13 0.55
CA ILE A 33 -2.01 -6.51 0.09
C ILE A 33 -3.42 -6.68 -0.47
N LEU A 34 -4.40 -6.00 0.13
CA LEU A 34 -5.82 -6.15 -0.22
C LEU A 34 -6.29 -5.17 -1.29
N GLU A 35 -5.69 -3.98 -1.34
CA GLU A 35 -6.01 -2.95 -2.32
C GLU A 35 -5.03 -3.05 -3.50
N PRO A 36 -5.53 -3.02 -4.75
CA PRO A 36 -4.65 -3.03 -5.91
C PRO A 36 -3.72 -1.80 -5.91
N PRO A 37 -2.51 -1.92 -6.46
CA PRO A 37 -1.54 -0.84 -6.46
C PRO A 37 -2.09 0.40 -7.18
N PRO A 38 -1.70 1.62 -6.78
CA PRO A 38 -2.15 2.83 -7.45
C PRO A 38 -1.63 2.86 -8.89
N CYS A 39 -2.44 3.39 -9.81
CA CYS A 39 -2.04 3.59 -11.20
C CYS A 39 -0.89 4.60 -11.28
N ARG A 40 0.11 4.31 -12.12
CA ARG A 40 1.25 5.24 -12.35
C ARG A 40 0.85 6.48 -13.16
N SER A 41 -0.32 6.46 -13.76
CA SER A 41 -0.82 7.51 -14.66
C SER A 41 -2.32 7.51 -14.56
N ASP A 42 -2.92 8.69 -14.60
CA ASP A 42 -4.37 8.78 -14.62
C ASP A 42 -4.90 8.05 -15.86
N PRO A 43 -5.94 7.22 -15.70
CA PRO A 43 -6.59 6.60 -16.83
C PRO A 43 -7.13 7.69 -17.75
N GLU A 44 -6.79 7.62 -19.04
CA GLU A 44 -7.36 8.52 -20.05
C GLU A 44 -8.88 8.39 -20.11
N ASN A 45 -9.42 7.21 -19.76
CA ASN A 45 -10.84 6.93 -19.74
C ASN A 45 -11.20 5.92 -18.63
N CYS A 46 -12.20 6.23 -17.82
CA CYS A 46 -12.73 5.40 -16.74
C CYS A 46 -13.84 4.45 -17.21
N THR A 47 -13.58 3.69 -18.27
CA THR A 47 -14.56 2.78 -18.90
C THR A 47 -14.24 1.31 -18.65
N HIS A 48 -12.97 0.97 -18.40
CA HIS A 48 -12.50 -0.39 -18.29
C HIS A 48 -12.15 -0.74 -16.85
N PHE A 49 -13.16 -1.14 -16.08
CA PHE A 49 -13.01 -1.62 -14.70
C PHE A 49 -12.44 -3.04 -14.66
N CYS A 50 -11.68 -3.36 -13.61
CA CYS A 50 -11.12 -4.69 -13.38
C CYS A 50 -11.17 -5.07 -11.90
N THR A 51 -11.17 -6.37 -11.63
CA THR A 51 -10.99 -6.91 -10.27
C THR A 51 -9.67 -7.67 -10.19
N LEU A 52 -9.30 -8.36 -11.27
CA LEU A 52 -8.08 -9.15 -11.40
C LEU A 52 -7.25 -8.68 -12.60
N GLN A 53 -5.96 -9.04 -12.63
CA GLN A 53 -5.06 -8.64 -13.70
C GLN A 53 -5.42 -9.32 -15.03
N GLU A 54 -6.03 -10.49 -14.99
CA GLU A 54 -6.45 -11.27 -16.15
C GLU A 54 -7.64 -10.64 -16.89
N ASP A 55 -8.38 -9.73 -16.23
CA ASP A 55 -9.48 -8.98 -16.83
C ASP A 55 -8.98 -7.97 -17.89
N CYS A 56 -7.73 -7.52 -17.75
CA CYS A 56 -7.14 -6.53 -18.63
C CYS A 56 -6.49 -7.18 -19.86
N HIS A 57 -6.60 -6.51 -21.02
CA HIS A 57 -5.89 -6.90 -22.22
C HIS A 57 -4.37 -6.91 -22.03
N ARG A 58 -3.66 -7.72 -22.84
CA ARG A 58 -2.19 -7.77 -22.81
C ARG A 58 -1.60 -6.37 -23.01
N GLY A 59 -0.67 -6.00 -22.13
CA GLY A 59 -0.06 -4.66 -22.10
C GLY A 59 -0.74 -3.67 -21.16
N PHE A 60 -1.84 -4.05 -20.50
CA PHE A 60 -2.50 -3.26 -19.47
C PHE A 60 -2.31 -3.87 -18.09
N GLN A 61 -2.38 -3.03 -17.05
CA GLN A 61 -2.31 -3.43 -15.65
C GLN A 61 -3.59 -3.01 -14.92
N CYS A 62 -4.07 -3.88 -14.04
CA CYS A 62 -5.17 -3.55 -13.13
C CYS A 62 -4.62 -2.75 -11.94
N CYS A 63 -5.13 -1.53 -11.72
CA CYS A 63 -4.64 -0.63 -10.68
C CYS A 63 -5.73 0.30 -10.16
N SER A 64 -5.50 0.92 -9.01
CA SER A 64 -6.42 1.87 -8.38
C SER A 64 -6.21 3.31 -8.88
N ALA A 65 -7.28 3.97 -9.31
CA ALA A 65 -7.31 5.35 -9.79
C ALA A 65 -8.47 6.15 -9.15
N PHE A 66 -8.60 7.44 -9.48
CA PHE A 66 -9.64 8.31 -8.92
C PHE A 66 -11.07 7.80 -9.15
N CYS A 67 -11.29 7.04 -10.22
CA CYS A 67 -12.58 6.48 -10.59
C CYS A 67 -12.78 5.03 -10.11
N GLY A 68 -11.84 4.47 -9.34
CA GLY A 68 -11.88 3.09 -8.86
C GLY A 68 -10.79 2.21 -9.48
N ILE A 69 -11.03 0.90 -9.49
CA ILE A 69 -10.07 -0.11 -9.95
C ILE A 69 -10.25 -0.32 -11.45
N VAL A 70 -9.26 0.05 -12.25
CA VAL A 70 -9.35 0.12 -13.72
C VAL A 70 -8.10 -0.41 -14.42
N CYS A 71 -8.25 -0.81 -15.68
CA CYS A 71 -7.15 -1.18 -16.55
C CYS A 71 -6.44 0.06 -17.12
N THR A 72 -5.12 0.16 -16.94
CA THR A 72 -4.29 1.24 -17.50
C THR A 72 -3.10 0.69 -18.27
N LEU A 73 -2.53 1.47 -19.18
CA LEU A 73 -1.36 1.04 -19.94
C LEU A 73 -0.18 0.73 -19.00
N ASN A 74 0.35 -0.49 -19.10
CA ASN A 74 1.49 -0.88 -18.30
C ASN A 74 2.77 -0.22 -18.83
N LYS A 75 3.18 0.88 -18.20
CA LYS A 75 4.40 1.62 -18.54
C LYS A 75 5.70 0.82 -18.42
N ASN A 76 5.67 -0.37 -17.80
CA ASN A 76 6.84 -1.26 -17.77
C ASN A 76 7.08 -1.94 -19.13
N THR A 77 6.06 -2.02 -19.99
CA THR A 77 6.16 -2.63 -21.33
C THR A 77 6.50 -1.64 -22.43
N SER A 78 6.26 -0.33 -22.22
CA SER A 78 6.50 0.72 -23.22
C SER A 78 7.96 1.19 -23.29
N ARG A 79 8.86 0.71 -22.41
CA ARG A 79 10.32 0.88 -22.54
C ARG A 79 10.95 -0.23 -23.41
N LYS A 80 10.34 -0.50 -24.56
CA LYS A 80 10.90 -1.33 -25.63
C LYS A 80 10.62 -0.62 -26.97
N ARG A 81 11.28 0.52 -27.18
CA ARG A 81 11.54 1.10 -28.50
C ARG A 81 12.87 1.80 -28.44
#